data_AF-A0A1L8WRN6-F1
#
_entry.id   AF-A0A1L8WRN6-F1
#
_cell.length_a   1.000
_cell.length_b   1.000
_cell.length_c   1.000
_cell.angle_alpha   90.00
_cell.angle_beta   90.00
_cell.angle_gamma   90.00
#
_symmetry.space_group_name_H-M   'P 1'
#
loop_
_entity.id
_entity.type
_entity.pdbx_description
1 polymer ?
#
loop_
_entity_poly.entity_id
_entity_poly.type
_entity_poly.pdbx_seq_one_letter_code
_entity_poly.pdbx_strand_id
1 'polypeptide(L)' 'MINNKLTEETIVRQEKVKRRLDTLEGYYGVKMTIIAKAVGIHYQNLHNFRKGKRTISKEKLSLLEELLEFKYGKLFEEEL' A
#
# COMPACT_ATOMS: atom_id res chain seq x y z
N MET A 1 -19.56 -20.56 2.28
CA MET A 1 -18.67 -19.53 1.69
C MET A 1 -18.69 -18.33 2.62
N ILE A 2 -17.55 -17.97 3.22
CA ILE A 2 -17.48 -16.75 4.03
C ILE A 2 -17.54 -15.56 3.05
N ASN A 3 -18.63 -14.81 3.10
CA ASN A 3 -18.73 -13.51 2.43
C ASN A 3 -17.67 -12.60 3.04
N ASN A 4 -16.49 -12.52 2.41
CA ASN A 4 -15.42 -11.58 2.74
C ASN A 4 -15.82 -10.17 2.30
N LYS A 5 -16.92 -9.63 2.85
CA LYS A 5 -17.26 -8.22 2.66
C LYS A 5 -16.17 -7.42 3.37
N LEU A 6 -15.37 -6.68 2.61
CA LEU A 6 -14.39 -5.75 3.16
C LEU A 6 -15.11 -4.76 4.07
N THR A 7 -14.63 -4.58 5.29
CA THR A 7 -15.16 -3.54 6.19
C THR A 7 -14.81 -2.17 5.62
N GLU A 8 -15.64 -1.17 5.89
CA GLU A 8 -15.37 0.22 5.49
C GLU A 8 -13.98 0.67 5.95
N GLU A 9 -13.60 0.32 7.17
CA GLU A 9 -12.25 0.55 7.70
C GLU A 9 -11.15 -0.05 6.81
N THR A 10 -11.32 -1.31 6.36
CA THR A 10 -10.33 -1.96 5.50
C THR A 10 -10.28 -1.31 4.11
N ILE A 11 -11.38 -0.75 3.62
CA ILE A 11 -11.42 0.00 2.36
C ILE A 11 -10.64 1.31 2.52
N VAL A 12 -10.91 2.09 3.56
CA VAL A 12 -10.22 3.36 3.83
C VAL A 12 -8.71 3.16 3.97
N ARG A 13 -8.30 2.13 4.72
CA ARG A 13 -6.89 1.75 4.87
C ARG A 13 -6.23 1.42 3.53
N GLN A 14 -6.88 0.60 2.71
CA GLN A 14 -6.36 0.27 1.38
C GLN A 14 -6.21 1.52 0.50
N GLU A 15 -7.21 2.40 0.45
CA GLU A 15 -7.14 3.63 -0.34
C GLU A 15 -6.03 4.58 0.13
N LYS A 16 -5.81 4.68 1.45
CA LYS A 16 -4.68 5.44 2.01
C LYS A 16 -3.34 4.88 1.56
N VAL A 17 -3.16 3.56 1.61
CA VAL A 17 -1.93 2.90 1.15
C VAL A 17 -1.74 3.09 -0.35
N LYS A 18 -2.79 2.93 -1.18
CA LYS A 18 -2.70 3.13 -2.63
C LYS A 18 -2.22 4.54 -2.99
N ARG A 19 -2.81 5.57 -2.37
CA ARG A 19 -2.40 6.97 -2.58
C ARG A 19 -0.94 7.19 -2.22
N ARG A 20 -0.50 6.73 -1.04
CA ARG A 20 0.91 6.81 -0.62
C ARG A 20 1.85 6.11 -1.61
N LEU A 21 1.47 4.92 -2.11
CA LEU A 21 2.27 4.21 -3.12
C LEU A 21 2.33 4.96 -4.46
N ASP A 22 1.22 5.60 -4.89
CA ASP A 22 1.19 6.42 -6.09
C ASP A 22 2.07 7.67 -5.94
N THR A 23 2.02 8.37 -4.80
CA THR A 23 2.89 9.51 -4.51
C THR A 23 4.36 9.10 -4.51
N LEU A 24 4.70 7.99 -3.86
CA LEU A 24 6.09 7.50 -3.82
C LEU A 24 6.63 7.16 -5.21
N GLU A 25 5.84 6.51 -6.07
CA GLU A 25 6.27 6.17 -7.43
C GLU A 25 6.35 7.42 -8.32
N GLY A 26 5.29 8.23 -8.33
CA GLY A 26 5.11 9.31 -9.29
C GLY A 26 5.89 10.58 -8.93
N TYR A 27 5.96 10.93 -7.65
CA TYR A 27 6.62 12.16 -7.20
C TYR A 27 8.04 11.90 -6.74
N TYR A 28 8.24 10.89 -5.88
CA TYR A 28 9.56 10.61 -5.28
C TYR A 28 10.40 9.59 -6.09
N GLY A 29 9.87 9.01 -7.17
CA GLY A 29 10.60 8.06 -8.02
C GLY A 29 10.95 6.73 -7.33
N VAL A 30 10.28 6.40 -6.22
CA VAL A 30 10.53 5.16 -5.47
C VAL A 30 10.04 3.96 -6.25
N LYS A 31 10.95 3.02 -6.52
CA LYS A 31 10.62 1.80 -7.27
C LYS A 31 9.73 0.87 -6.45
N MET A 32 8.57 0.48 -6.99
CA MET A 32 7.66 -0.48 -6.36
C MET A 32 8.30 -1.83 -6.05
N THR A 33 9.32 -2.24 -6.80
CA THR A 33 10.07 -3.48 -6.53
C THR A 33 10.77 -3.46 -5.17
N ILE A 34 11.23 -2.29 -4.70
CA ILE A 34 11.87 -2.14 -3.38
C ILE A 34 10.82 -2.31 -2.28
N ILE A 35 9.65 -1.69 -2.43
CA ILE A 35 8.54 -1.80 -1.48
C ILE A 35 8.03 -3.23 -1.42
N ALA A 36 7.80 -3.85 -2.59
CA ALA A 36 7.33 -5.22 -2.70
C ALA A 36 8.27 -6.22 -2.01
N LYS A 37 9.59 -6.07 -2.23
CA LYS A 37 10.61 -6.87 -1.56
C LYS A 37 10.58 -6.69 -0.05
N ALA A 38 10.42 -5.46 0.44
CA ALA A 38 10.44 -5.16 1.87
C ALA A 38 9.26 -5.78 2.64
N VAL A 39 8.09 -5.94 2.01
CA VAL A 39 6.90 -6.57 2.64
C VAL A 39 6.70 -8.03 2.22
N GLY A 40 7.64 -8.60 1.45
CA GLY A 40 7.60 -9.99 1.00
C GLY A 40 6.41 -10.31 0.11
N ILE A 41 6.11 -9.46 -0.88
CA ILE A 41 5.11 -9.71 -1.92
C ILE A 41 5.72 -9.60 -3.32
N HIS A 42 5.17 -10.33 -4.28
CA HIS A 42 5.58 -10.20 -5.66
C HIS A 42 5.21 -8.81 -6.20
N TYR A 43 6.10 -8.17 -6.98
CA TYR A 43 5.88 -6.81 -7.46
C TYR A 43 4.58 -6.67 -8.27
N GLN A 44 4.23 -7.68 -9.08
CA GLN A 44 2.99 -7.67 -9.86
C GLN A 44 1.74 -7.63 -8.96
N ASN A 45 1.80 -8.27 -7.80
CA ASN A 45 0.69 -8.25 -6.84
C ASN A 45 0.54 -6.86 -6.20
N LEU A 46 1.66 -6.22 -5.83
CA LEU A 46 1.65 -4.84 -5.33
C LEU A 46 1.14 -3.86 -6.40
N HIS A 47 1.57 -4.03 -7.65
CA HIS A 47 1.13 -3.21 -8.77
C HIS A 47 -0.38 -3.36 -9.03
N ASN A 48 -0.88 -4.58 -9.07
CA ASN A 48 -2.32 -4.85 -9.26
C ASN A 48 -3.16 -4.33 -8.09
N PHE A 49 -2.66 -4.45 -6.86
CA PHE A 49 -3.29 -3.88 -5.68
C PHE A 49 -3.40 -2.35 -5.78
N ARG A 50 -2.30 -1.68 -6.10
CA ARG A 50 -2.25 -0.23 -6.30
C ARG A 50 -3.27 0.25 -7.32
N LYS A 51 -3.39 -0.47 -8.45
CA LYS A 51 -4.37 -0.19 -9.51
C LYS A 51 -5.81 -0.63 -9.20
N GLY A 52 -6.09 -1.12 -7.99
CA GLY A 52 -7.42 -1.60 -7.59
C GLY A 52 -7.88 -2.89 -8.27
N LYS A 53 -6.99 -3.58 -9.00
CA LYS A 53 -7.28 -4.84 -9.72
C LYS A 53 -7.26 -6.06 -8.80
N ARG A 54 -6.71 -5.93 -7.58
CA ARG A 54 -6.58 -7.02 -6.61
C ARG A 54 -6.64 -6.48 -5.18
N THR A 55 -7.15 -7.28 -4.26
CA THR A 55 -6.98 -7.05 -2.82
C THR A 55 -5.70 -7.70 -2.32
N ILE A 56 -5.24 -7.28 -1.13
CA ILE A 56 -4.15 -7.93 -0.40
C ILE A 56 -4.67 -8.44 0.95
N SER A 57 -3.94 -9.36 1.58
CA SER A 57 -4.30 -9.81 2.92
C SER A 57 -4.16 -8.68 3.94
N LYS A 58 -4.89 -8.77 5.06
CA LYS A 58 -4.78 -7.81 6.17
C LYS A 58 -3.36 -7.74 6.73
N GLU A 59 -2.66 -8.86 6.79
CA GLU A 59 -1.25 -8.94 7.21
C GLU A 59 -0.37 -8.10 6.28
N LYS A 60 -0.48 -8.30 4.96
CA LYS A 60 0.31 -7.53 3.98
C LYS A 60 -0.08 -6.06 3.94
N LEU A 61 -1.34 -5.73 4.17
CA LEU A 61 -1.79 -4.34 4.31
C LEU A 61 -1.13 -3.66 5.51
N SER A 62 -1.07 -4.35 6.66
CA SER A 62 -0.45 -3.81 7.88
C SER A 62 1.06 -3.62 7.70
N LEU A 63 1.75 -4.59 7.09
CA LEU A 63 3.17 -4.45 6.76
C LEU A 63 3.47 -3.29 5.80
N LEU A 64 2.57 -3.03 4.84
CA LEU A 64 2.69 -1.86 3.96
C LEU A 64 2.51 -0.56 4.74
N GLU A 65 1.51 -0.48 5.61
CA GLU A 65 1.29 0.72 6.44
C GLU A 65 2.50 1.01 7.34
N GLU A 66 3.01 0.01 8.04
CA GLU A 66 4.20 0.12 8.88
C GLU A 66 5.43 0.57 8.10
N LEU A 67 5.68 -0.06 6.94
CA LEU A 67 6.80 0.31 6.08
C LEU A 67 6.67 1.76 5.58
N LEU A 68 5.46 2.15 5.13
CA LEU A 68 5.20 3.48 4.60
C LEU A 68 5.38 4.55 5.67
N GLU A 69 4.91 4.28 6.88
CA GLU A 69 5.07 5.18 8.01
C GLU A 69 6.55 5.29 8.42
N PHE A 70 7.22 4.16 8.64
CA PHE A 70 8.59 4.14 9.15
C PHE A 70 9.62 4.72 8.18
N LYS A 71 9.53 4.37 6.88
CA LYS A 71 10.51 4.84 5.88
C LYS A 71 10.16 6.18 5.25
N TYR A 72 8.87 6.46 5.10
CA TYR A 72 8.40 7.55 4.26
C TYR A 72 7.43 8.49 4.98
N GLY A 73 7.14 8.29 6.27
CA GLY A 73 6.18 9.10 7.04
C GLY A 73 6.41 10.60 6.88
N LYS A 74 7.68 11.03 7.04
CA LYS A 74 8.09 12.44 6.87
C LYS A 74 7.77 13.03 5.50
N LEU A 75 7.75 12.22 4.44
CA LEU A 75 7.40 12.66 3.08
C LEU A 75 5.90 12.95 2.92
N PHE A 76 5.08 12.46 3.84
CA PHE A 76 3.63 12.66 3.88
C PHE A 76 3.20 13.68 4.93
N GLU A 77 4.12 14.19 5.75
CA GLU A 77 3.86 15.25 6.73
C GLU A 77 3.77 16.64 6.06
N GLU A 78 4.35 16.80 4.86
CA GLU A 78 4.33 18.06 4.07
C GLU A 78 3.01 18.30 3.29
N GLU A 79 2.00 17.42 3.41
CA GLU A 79 0.68 17.58 2.75
C GLU A 79 -0.43 18.12 3.68
N LEU A 80 -0.09 18.71 4.84
CA LEU A 80 -1.06 19.32 5.79
C LEU A 80 -0.85 20.83 6.00
#